data_AF-L9KKY0-F1
#
_entry.id   AF-L9KKY0-F1
#
_cell.length_a   1.000
_cell.length_b   1.000
_cell.length_c   1.000
_cell.angle_alpha   90.00
_cell.angle_beta   90.00
_cell.angle_gamma   90.00
#
_symmetry.space_group_name_H-M   'P 1'
#
loop_
_entity.id
_entity.type
_entity.pdbx_description
1 polymer ?
#
loop_
_entity_poly.entity_id
_entity_poly.type
_entity_poly.pdbx_seq_one_letter_code
_entity_poly.pdbx_strand_id
1 'polypeptide(L)'
;MGCSRNCGLISGAVIGAVLAVFGGILMPVGDMIIEKTIQKEAVLEEGTIAFQNWVKTGTEVYRQFWIFDVQNPQEVIVNSSNIKVKQRGPYTYSPTPLEAEEKLTIKLEAVLEEGTIAFQNWVKTGTEVYRQFWIFDVQNPQEVIVNSSNIKVKQRGPYTYRVRYLAKENITQDPEDHTVSFVQPNGAIFEPSLSVGTENDTFTVLNLAVAAAPHLYPNAFVQVVLNSLIKKSKSSMFQVRTVKELLWGYTDPFLSLVPYPITTTIGVFYPYNNTVDGVYKVFNGKDNISKVAIIDTYKGKKNLSYWPSYCDMVNGTDAASFPPFIEKTRVLQFFSSDICRSIYAVFGADINLKGIPVYRFVLPANAFASPLQNPDNHCFCTEKIISKNCTLYGVLDIGKCKEGKPVYISLPHFLHASPEIGELIEGLNPNEEEHSTYLDVEPITGFTLQFAKRLQVNILVKPAKKIESVPKLSPSTCSEAKQEPMALVRQVQAAVYVTSSGLQRPWTPYKP
;
A
#
# COMPACT_ATOMS: atom_id res chain seq x y z
N MET A 1 5.96 80.99 59.34
CA MET A 1 4.58 80.43 59.44
C MET A 1 4.67 78.95 59.17
N GLY A 2 4.42 78.14 60.21
CA GLY A 2 4.51 76.68 60.13
C GLY A 2 3.40 76.14 59.24
N CYS A 3 3.79 75.40 58.21
CA CYS A 3 2.85 74.60 57.43
C CYS A 3 2.35 73.49 58.35
N SER A 4 1.08 73.55 58.76
CA SER A 4 0.51 72.61 59.71
C SER A 4 0.59 71.20 59.13
N ARG A 5 1.02 70.25 59.96
CA ARG A 5 1.17 68.83 59.58
C ARG A 5 -0.13 68.24 58.98
N ASN A 6 -1.28 68.84 59.30
CA ASN A 6 -2.59 68.49 58.77
C ASN A 6 -2.80 68.92 57.31
N CYS A 7 -2.18 70.01 56.84
CA CYS A 7 -2.33 70.47 55.46
C CYS A 7 -1.64 69.51 54.48
N GLY A 8 -0.43 69.05 54.83
CA GLY A 8 0.29 68.03 54.05
C GLY A 8 -0.40 66.67 54.00
N LEU A 9 -1.08 66.28 55.09
CA LEU A 9 -1.88 65.05 55.15
C LEU A 9 -3.11 65.12 54.25
N ILE A 10 -3.83 66.25 54.23
CA ILE A 10 -5.01 66.44 53.37
C ILE A 10 -4.58 66.52 51.90
N SER A 11 -3.53 67.28 51.57
CA SER A 11 -3.00 67.32 50.20
C SER A 11 -2.51 65.95 49.74
N GLY A 12 -1.83 65.19 50.60
CA GLY A 12 -1.40 63.82 50.31
C GLY A 12 -2.58 62.86 50.10
N ALA A 13 -3.63 62.97 50.91
CA ALA A 13 -4.84 62.14 50.77
C ALA A 13 -5.62 62.47 49.49
N VAL A 14 -5.73 63.75 49.11
CA VAL A 14 -6.39 64.17 47.87
C VAL A 14 -5.59 63.70 46.65
N ILE A 15 -4.26 63.87 46.65
CA ILE A 15 -3.40 63.37 45.57
C ILE A 15 -3.48 61.84 45.47
N GLY A 16 -3.47 61.14 46.60
CA GLY A 16 -3.62 59.69 46.66
C GLY A 16 -4.97 59.20 46.12
N ALA A 17 -6.06 59.89 46.45
CA ALA A 17 -7.39 59.57 45.94
C ALA A 17 -7.49 59.81 44.42
N VAL A 18 -6.92 60.92 43.91
CA VAL A 18 -6.88 61.19 42.47
C VAL A 18 -6.05 60.14 41.74
N LEU A 19 -4.87 59.77 42.26
CA LEU A 19 -4.04 58.72 41.67
C LEU A 19 -4.72 57.34 41.69
N ALA A 20 -5.48 57.02 42.73
CA ALA A 20 -6.23 55.76 42.81
C ALA A 20 -7.37 55.72 41.78
N VAL A 21 -8.11 56.81 41.60
CA VAL A 21 -9.15 56.90 40.55
C VAL A 21 -8.52 56.85 39.15
N PHE A 22 -7.41 57.57 38.94
CA PHE A 22 -6.70 57.56 37.67
C PHE A 22 -6.12 56.17 37.35
N GLY A 23 -5.57 55.46 38.35
CA GLY A 23 -5.11 54.09 38.23
C GLY A 23 -6.25 53.09 37.98
N GLY A 24 -7.39 53.27 38.63
CA GLY A 24 -8.58 52.44 38.42
C GLY A 24 -9.22 52.60 37.03
N ILE A 25 -9.02 53.74 36.37
CA ILE A 25 -9.45 53.97 34.98
C ILE A 25 -8.38 53.51 33.97
N LEU A 26 -7.09 53.78 34.25
CA LEU A 26 -5.98 53.41 33.36
C LEU A 26 -5.73 51.90 33.31
N MET A 27 -5.96 51.15 34.38
CA MET A 27 -5.79 49.68 34.37
C MET A 27 -6.71 48.99 33.35
N PRO A 28 -8.05 49.15 33.37
CA PRO A 28 -8.92 48.51 32.39
C PRO A 28 -8.72 49.06 30.96
N VAL A 29 -8.36 50.33 30.80
CA VAL A 29 -8.01 50.88 29.48
C VAL A 29 -6.69 50.30 28.96
N GLY A 30 -5.71 50.12 29.84
CA GLY A 30 -4.43 49.46 29.54
C GLY A 30 -4.64 48.00 29.15
N ASP A 31 -5.43 47.25 29.91
CA ASP A 31 -5.77 45.86 29.61
C ASP A 31 -6.52 45.75 28.28
N MET A 32 -7.47 46.65 27.99
CA MET A 32 -8.21 46.64 26.74
C MET A 32 -7.35 47.02 25.52
N ILE A 33 -6.35 47.90 25.70
CA ILE A 33 -5.35 48.23 24.66
C ILE A 33 -4.37 47.06 24.47
N ILE A 34 -3.88 46.47 25.56
CA ILE A 34 -2.98 45.30 25.51
C ILE A 34 -3.69 44.12 24.85
N GLU A 35 -4.93 43.82 25.21
CA GLU A 35 -5.71 42.72 24.63
C GLU A 35 -6.01 42.96 23.16
N LYS A 36 -6.33 44.20 22.74
CA LYS A 36 -6.48 44.55 21.32
C LYS A 36 -5.17 44.49 20.55
N THR A 37 -4.06 44.91 21.13
CA THR A 37 -2.73 44.82 20.51
C THR A 37 -2.27 43.37 20.42
N ILE A 38 -2.51 42.54 21.43
CA ILE A 38 -2.23 41.09 21.39
C ILE A 38 -3.11 40.43 20.33
N GLN A 39 -4.42 40.71 20.27
CA GLN A 39 -5.29 40.15 19.23
C GLN A 39 -4.89 40.61 17.82
N LYS A 40 -4.27 41.78 17.65
CA LYS A 40 -3.80 42.27 16.35
C LYS A 40 -2.41 41.75 15.97
N GLU A 41 -1.48 41.64 16.94
CA GLU A 41 -0.09 41.23 16.72
C GLU A 41 0.15 39.71 16.85
N ALA A 42 -0.78 38.97 17.47
CA ALA A 42 -0.73 37.50 17.61
C ALA A 42 -1.41 36.76 16.45
N VAL A 43 -2.11 37.46 15.55
CA VAL A 43 -2.72 36.90 14.35
C VAL A 43 -1.65 36.72 13.28
N LEU A 44 -1.66 35.57 12.59
CA LEU A 44 -0.70 35.22 11.55
C LEU A 44 -1.02 35.93 10.23
N GLU A 45 -0.84 37.24 10.21
CA GLU A 45 -1.00 38.11 9.03
C GLU A 45 0.30 38.87 8.71
N GLU A 46 0.53 39.10 7.41
CA GLU A 46 1.74 39.74 6.88
C GLU A 46 1.89 41.17 7.43
N GLY A 47 2.95 41.39 8.22
CA GLY A 47 3.22 42.66 8.92
C GLY A 47 3.13 42.62 10.45
N THR A 48 2.70 41.51 11.06
CA THR A 48 2.63 41.32 12.52
C THR A 48 3.92 40.74 13.11
N ILE A 49 4.17 40.98 14.41
CA ILE A 49 5.33 40.40 15.13
C ILE A 49 5.21 38.87 15.25
N ALA A 50 4.00 38.32 15.39
CA ALA A 50 3.80 36.88 15.38
C ALA A 50 4.10 36.28 14.00
N PHE A 51 3.73 36.95 12.91
CA PHE A 51 4.13 36.53 11.56
C PHE A 51 5.65 36.59 11.37
N GLN A 52 6.33 37.65 11.84
CA GLN A 52 7.79 37.74 11.71
C GLN A 52 8.54 36.67 12.52
N ASN A 53 8.12 36.38 13.75
CA ASN A 53 8.72 35.32 14.57
C ASN A 53 8.32 33.89 14.11
N TRP A 54 7.17 33.76 13.42
CA TRP A 54 6.74 32.51 12.80
C TRP A 54 7.49 32.21 11.50
N VAL A 55 7.79 33.24 10.69
CA VAL A 55 8.64 33.14 9.49
C VAL A 55 10.09 32.81 9.88
N LYS A 56 10.61 33.34 10.99
CA LYS A 56 11.98 33.05 11.45
C LYS A 56 12.07 33.00 12.99
N THR A 57 12.26 31.82 13.56
CA THR A 57 12.51 31.65 15.00
C THR A 57 13.93 32.06 15.39
N GLY A 58 14.09 32.93 16.38
CA GLY A 58 15.36 33.54 16.80
C GLY A 58 16.40 32.64 17.50
N THR A 59 16.34 31.31 17.37
CA THR A 59 17.36 30.42 17.94
C THR A 59 17.74 29.30 16.97
N GLU A 60 18.95 29.39 16.44
CA GLU A 60 19.55 28.39 15.55
C GLU A 60 20.24 27.30 16.40
N VAL A 61 19.88 26.03 16.19
CA VAL A 61 20.54 24.89 16.83
C VAL A 61 21.49 24.25 15.82
N TYR A 62 22.79 24.35 16.10
CA TYR A 62 23.84 23.84 15.22
C TYR A 62 24.36 22.47 15.66
N ARG A 63 24.59 21.56 14.70
CA ARG A 63 25.37 20.33 14.90
C ARG A 63 26.60 20.37 14.01
N GLN A 64 27.75 20.04 14.60
CA GLN A 64 29.06 20.07 13.94
C GLN A 64 29.60 18.65 13.77
N PHE A 65 30.19 18.38 12.61
CA PHE A 65 30.92 17.13 12.37
C PHE A 65 32.19 17.38 11.55
N TRP A 66 33.15 16.47 11.73
CA TRP A 66 34.44 16.47 11.05
C TRP A 66 34.52 15.28 10.09
N ILE A 67 35.03 15.53 8.89
CA ILE A 67 35.23 14.51 7.86
C ILE A 67 36.72 14.25 7.73
N PHE A 68 37.12 12.99 7.64
CA PHE A 68 38.51 12.60 7.45
C PHE A 68 38.77 12.37 5.95
N ASP A 69 39.46 13.33 5.32
CA ASP A 69 39.84 13.33 3.91
C ASP A 69 41.02 12.37 3.68
N VAL A 70 40.82 11.31 2.92
CA VAL A 70 41.85 10.27 2.68
C VAL A 70 42.86 10.78 1.64
N GLN A 71 44.11 10.90 2.03
CA GLN A 71 45.17 11.54 1.23
C GLN A 71 45.89 10.59 0.27
N ASN A 72 45.82 9.28 0.51
CA ASN A 72 46.50 8.27 -0.30
C ASN A 72 45.54 7.21 -0.87
N PRO A 73 44.39 7.58 -1.48
CA PRO A 73 43.36 6.63 -1.86
C PRO A 73 43.85 5.57 -2.86
N GLN A 74 44.71 5.96 -3.81
CA GLN A 74 45.23 5.02 -4.82
C GLN A 74 46.20 3.99 -4.23
N GLU A 75 47.04 4.38 -3.27
CA GLU A 75 47.95 3.44 -2.60
C GLU A 75 47.20 2.43 -1.73
N VAL A 76 46.11 2.86 -1.08
CA VAL A 76 45.26 1.98 -0.28
C VAL A 76 44.56 0.97 -1.17
N ILE A 77 44.04 1.41 -2.33
CA ILE A 77 43.30 0.55 -3.28
C ILE A 77 44.23 -0.47 -3.94
N VAL A 78 45.45 -0.08 -4.29
CA VAL A 78 46.37 -0.94 -5.07
C VAL A 78 47.24 -1.82 -4.16
N ASN A 79 47.71 -1.31 -3.01
CA ASN A 79 48.72 -1.97 -2.18
C ASN A 79 48.24 -2.36 -0.77
N SER A 80 46.97 -2.15 -0.40
CA SER A 80 46.45 -2.37 0.97
C SER A 80 47.28 -1.68 2.05
N SER A 81 47.81 -0.49 1.76
CA SER A 81 48.62 0.28 2.71
C SER A 81 47.77 0.96 3.78
N ASN A 82 48.39 1.37 4.89
CA ASN A 82 47.71 2.09 5.95
C ASN A 82 47.15 3.44 5.47
N ILE A 83 45.87 3.69 5.80
CA ILE A 83 45.12 4.88 5.38
C ILE A 83 45.69 6.12 6.07
N LYS A 84 46.07 7.13 5.27
CA LYS A 84 46.46 8.46 5.77
C LYS A 84 45.29 9.42 5.59
N VAL A 85 44.78 9.97 6.69
CA VAL A 85 43.66 10.92 6.68
C VAL A 85 44.07 12.31 7.16
N LYS A 86 43.44 13.33 6.58
CA LYS A 86 43.49 14.72 7.02
C LYS A 86 42.09 15.14 7.49
N GLN A 87 41.95 15.54 8.74
CA GLN A 87 40.68 16.03 9.27
C GLN A 87 40.29 17.36 8.59
N ARG A 88 39.08 17.44 8.03
CA ARG A 88 38.47 18.64 7.46
C ARG A 88 37.13 18.91 8.13
N GLY A 89 36.90 20.18 8.49
CA GLY A 89 35.72 20.64 9.21
C GLY A 89 36.07 21.63 10.33
N PRO A 90 35.09 22.00 11.19
CA PRO A 90 33.73 21.47 11.19
C PRO A 90 32.91 21.96 9.98
N TYR A 91 32.14 21.04 9.40
CA TYR A 91 31.04 21.41 8.53
C TYR A 91 29.79 21.54 9.40
N THR A 92 29.10 22.66 9.25
CA THR A 92 27.90 22.99 10.02
C THR A 92 26.69 22.79 9.14
N TYR A 93 25.74 21.96 9.58
CA TYR A 93 24.42 21.88 8.96
C TYR A 93 23.36 22.28 9.98
N SER A 94 22.39 23.08 9.53
CA SER A 94 21.22 23.46 10.31
C SER A 94 20.05 22.57 9.89
N PRO A 95 19.50 21.71 10.76
CA PRO A 95 18.17 21.14 10.54
C PRO A 95 17.14 22.23 10.86
N THR A 96 16.88 23.12 9.92
CA THR A 96 15.84 24.14 10.04
C THR A 96 14.45 23.49 9.91
N PRO A 97 13.47 23.88 10.74
CA PRO A 97 12.06 23.70 10.40
C PRO A 97 11.81 24.35 9.02
N LEU A 98 11.14 23.66 8.11
CA LEU A 98 10.78 24.22 6.81
C LEU A 98 10.08 25.58 7.01
N GLU A 99 10.59 26.60 6.33
CA GLU A 99 10.05 27.95 6.39
C GLU A 99 8.64 27.98 5.77
N ALA A 100 7.85 29.00 6.11
CA ALA A 100 6.49 29.16 5.61
C ALA A 100 6.42 29.18 4.07
N GLU A 101 7.39 29.85 3.44
CA GLU A 101 7.51 29.95 1.99
C GLU A 101 7.82 28.58 1.36
N GLU A 102 8.76 27.81 1.93
CA GLU A 102 9.07 26.46 1.45
C GLU A 102 7.86 25.53 1.54
N LYS A 103 7.11 25.59 2.65
CA LYS A 103 5.85 24.85 2.81
C LYS A 103 4.81 25.27 1.77
N LEU A 104 4.74 26.54 1.42
CA LEU A 104 3.83 27.05 0.39
C LEU A 104 4.25 26.55 -1.00
N THR A 105 5.53 26.59 -1.34
CA THR A 105 6.08 26.04 -2.60
C THR A 105 5.79 24.55 -2.72
N ILE A 106 6.04 23.77 -1.65
CA ILE A 106 5.74 22.32 -1.64
C ILE A 106 4.24 22.07 -1.87
N LYS A 107 3.36 22.85 -1.23
CA LYS A 107 1.91 22.73 -1.43
C LYS A 107 1.50 23.02 -2.87
N LEU A 108 2.08 24.03 -3.51
CA LEU A 108 1.80 24.38 -4.90
C LEU A 108 2.32 23.32 -5.88
N GLU A 109 3.55 22.83 -5.69
CA GLU A 109 4.17 21.82 -6.55
C GLU A 109 3.56 20.42 -6.40
N ALA A 110 2.87 20.16 -5.28
CA ALA A 110 2.19 18.89 -5.01
C ALA A 110 0.80 18.76 -5.67
N VAL A 111 0.21 19.86 -6.18
CA VAL A 111 -1.09 19.85 -6.86
C VAL A 111 -0.98 19.05 -8.16
N LEU A 112 -1.99 18.23 -8.47
CA LEU A 112 -2.05 17.49 -9.73
C LEU A 112 -2.58 18.38 -10.87
N GLU A 113 -1.79 19.36 -11.27
CA GLU A 113 -2.10 20.30 -12.36
C GLU A 113 -0.99 20.30 -13.42
N GLU A 114 -1.36 20.49 -14.68
CA GLU A 114 -0.39 20.54 -15.79
C GLU A 114 0.68 21.61 -15.54
N GLY A 115 1.95 21.22 -15.69
CA GLY A 115 3.11 22.08 -15.43
C GLY A 115 3.84 21.79 -14.12
N THR A 116 3.19 21.18 -13.13
CA THR A 116 3.82 20.82 -11.83
C THR A 116 4.71 19.57 -11.92
N ILE A 117 5.70 19.46 -11.02
CA ILE A 117 6.54 18.24 -10.93
C ILE A 117 5.70 17.03 -10.47
N ALA A 118 4.75 17.25 -9.55
CA ALA A 118 3.87 16.19 -9.07
C ALA A 118 3.02 15.60 -10.19
N PHE A 119 2.43 16.43 -11.06
CA PHE A 119 1.64 15.96 -12.19
C PHE A 119 2.49 15.13 -13.16
N GLN A 120 3.69 15.57 -13.52
CA GLN A 120 4.57 14.82 -14.43
C GLN A 120 4.91 13.41 -13.89
N ASN A 121 5.32 13.34 -12.62
CA ASN A 121 5.64 12.07 -11.97
C ASN A 121 4.40 11.19 -11.74
N TRP A 122 3.23 11.81 -11.55
CA TRP A 122 1.96 11.11 -11.41
C TRP A 122 1.49 10.51 -12.74
N VAL A 123 1.60 11.23 -13.87
CA VAL A 123 1.23 10.72 -15.20
C VAL A 123 2.07 9.50 -15.57
N LYS A 124 3.39 9.59 -15.39
CA LYS A 124 4.32 8.52 -15.69
C LYS A 124 5.43 8.50 -14.64
N THR A 125 5.57 7.38 -13.95
CA THR A 125 6.60 7.24 -12.92
C THR A 125 7.99 7.34 -13.54
N GLY A 126 8.85 8.21 -12.98
CA GLY A 126 10.25 8.33 -13.40
C GLY A 126 11.11 7.10 -13.06
N THR A 127 10.58 6.17 -12.24
CA THR A 127 11.24 4.94 -11.80
C THR A 127 10.62 3.70 -12.41
N GLU A 128 11.42 2.64 -12.49
CA GLU A 128 11.00 1.34 -12.97
C GLU A 128 10.27 0.57 -11.86
N VAL A 129 9.10 0.04 -12.20
CA VAL A 129 8.32 -0.80 -11.31
C VAL A 129 8.42 -2.23 -11.82
N TYR A 130 8.83 -3.15 -10.96
CA TYR A 130 8.91 -4.57 -11.25
C TYR A 130 7.83 -5.34 -10.49
N ARG A 131 7.26 -6.34 -11.14
CA ARG A 131 6.44 -7.38 -10.53
C ARG A 131 7.19 -8.69 -10.65
N GLN A 132 7.51 -9.28 -9.50
CA GLN A 132 8.21 -10.53 -9.38
C GLN A 132 7.23 -11.61 -8.93
N PHE A 133 7.29 -12.77 -9.59
CA PHE A 133 6.44 -13.90 -9.30
C PHE A 133 7.26 -15.06 -8.72
N TRP A 134 6.77 -15.63 -7.63
CA TRP A 134 7.23 -16.91 -7.09
C TRP A 134 6.09 -17.90 -7.20
N ILE A 135 6.34 -19.03 -7.85
CA ILE A 135 5.33 -20.05 -8.12
C ILE A 135 5.62 -21.24 -7.23
N PHE A 136 4.58 -21.80 -6.63
CA PHE A 136 4.69 -23.02 -5.83
C PHE A 136 4.51 -24.23 -6.73
N ASP A 137 5.60 -24.93 -7.00
CA ASP A 137 5.63 -26.16 -7.78
C ASP A 137 5.23 -27.35 -6.90
N VAL A 138 4.16 -28.05 -7.25
CA VAL A 138 3.62 -29.18 -6.48
C VAL A 138 4.48 -30.42 -6.72
N GLN A 139 5.02 -31.00 -5.65
CA GLN A 139 5.99 -32.10 -5.70
C GLN A 139 5.34 -33.49 -5.62
N ASN A 140 4.14 -33.61 -5.04
CA ASN A 140 3.45 -34.88 -4.83
C ASN A 140 2.00 -34.91 -5.37
N PRO A 141 1.74 -34.48 -6.62
CA PRO A 141 0.38 -34.32 -7.14
C PRO A 141 -0.44 -35.62 -7.13
N GLN A 142 0.18 -36.78 -7.39
CA GLN A 142 -0.51 -38.07 -7.41
C GLN A 142 -0.93 -38.54 -6.02
N GLU A 143 -0.06 -38.34 -5.02
CA GLU A 143 -0.37 -38.69 -3.62
C GLU A 143 -1.55 -37.85 -3.11
N VAL A 144 -1.59 -36.56 -3.46
CA VAL A 144 -2.68 -35.66 -3.07
C VAL A 144 -4.00 -36.11 -3.69
N ILE A 145 -4.01 -36.48 -4.98
CA ILE A 145 -5.22 -36.93 -5.67
C ILE A 145 -5.75 -38.25 -5.09
N VAL A 146 -4.87 -39.22 -4.86
CA VAL A 146 -5.26 -40.60 -4.49
C VAL A 146 -5.51 -40.73 -2.99
N ASN A 147 -4.63 -40.16 -2.16
CA ASN A 147 -4.61 -40.37 -0.72
C ASN A 147 -5.13 -39.17 0.08
N SER A 148 -5.45 -38.04 -0.58
CA SER A 148 -5.74 -36.77 0.11
C SER A 148 -4.64 -36.37 1.10
N SER A 149 -3.38 -36.62 0.75
CA SER A 149 -2.23 -36.25 1.56
C SER A 149 -2.00 -34.74 1.55
N ASN A 150 -1.17 -34.24 2.47
CA ASN A 150 -0.71 -32.87 2.48
C ASN A 150 0.04 -32.53 1.18
N ILE A 151 -0.13 -31.28 0.73
CA ILE A 151 0.47 -30.80 -0.52
C ILE A 151 1.90 -30.37 -0.24
N LYS A 152 2.87 -31.05 -0.85
CA LYS A 152 4.29 -30.65 -0.79
C LYS A 152 4.56 -29.68 -1.91
N VAL A 153 5.02 -28.48 -1.58
CA VAL A 153 5.35 -27.45 -2.56
C VAL A 153 6.80 -27.02 -2.48
N LYS A 154 7.37 -26.67 -3.63
CA LYS A 154 8.67 -26.01 -3.74
C LYS A 154 8.49 -24.67 -4.43
N GLN A 155 8.83 -23.59 -3.74
CA GLN A 155 8.81 -22.25 -4.32
C GLN A 155 9.94 -22.11 -5.35
N ARG A 156 9.64 -21.57 -6.53
CA ARG A 156 10.66 -21.16 -7.52
C ARG A 156 10.34 -19.76 -8.05
N GLY A 157 11.37 -18.95 -8.18
CA GLY A 157 11.29 -17.55 -8.61
C GLY A 157 12.57 -16.79 -8.25
N PRO A 158 12.62 -15.48 -8.50
CA PRO A 158 11.57 -14.68 -9.13
C PRO A 158 11.51 -14.87 -10.65
N TYR A 159 10.31 -14.79 -11.23
CA TYR A 159 10.09 -14.42 -12.63
C TYR A 159 9.69 -12.95 -12.66
N THR A 160 10.56 -12.11 -13.20
CA THR A 160 10.49 -10.65 -13.08
C THR A 160 9.91 -10.03 -14.34
N TYR A 161 8.93 -9.13 -14.16
CA TYR A 161 8.32 -8.35 -15.23
C TYR A 161 8.37 -6.87 -14.89
N ARG A 162 8.80 -6.03 -15.83
CA ARG A 162 8.60 -4.59 -15.75
C ARG A 162 7.13 -4.26 -16.00
N VAL A 163 6.51 -3.57 -15.07
CA VAL A 163 5.09 -3.18 -15.10
C VAL A 163 4.96 -1.67 -14.88
N ARG A 164 3.75 -1.12 -15.07
CA ARG A 164 3.46 0.32 -14.85
C ARG A 164 4.39 1.28 -15.61
N TYR A 165 4.96 0.85 -16.74
CA TYR A 165 5.80 1.69 -17.60
C TYR A 165 4.99 2.56 -18.57
N LEU A 166 3.69 2.26 -18.73
CA LEU A 166 2.73 3.03 -19.51
C LEU A 166 2.22 4.22 -18.68
N ALA A 167 2.11 5.37 -19.34
CA ALA A 167 1.55 6.57 -18.74
C ALA A 167 0.05 6.39 -18.48
N LYS A 168 -0.50 7.12 -17.52
CA LYS A 168 -1.95 7.27 -17.33
C LYS A 168 -2.58 7.87 -18.60
N GLU A 169 -3.75 7.37 -18.97
CA GLU A 169 -4.47 7.76 -20.18
C GLU A 169 -5.82 8.40 -19.83
N ASN A 170 -6.44 9.05 -20.82
CA ASN A 170 -7.73 9.75 -20.71
C ASN A 170 -7.79 10.70 -19.51
N ILE A 171 -6.73 11.49 -19.34
CA ILE A 171 -6.62 12.45 -18.25
C ILE A 171 -7.56 13.62 -18.52
N THR A 172 -8.45 13.90 -17.58
CA THR A 172 -9.41 15.00 -17.70
C THR A 172 -9.55 15.71 -16.36
N GLN A 173 -9.23 17.00 -16.34
CA GLN A 173 -9.40 17.86 -15.17
C GLN A 173 -10.85 18.34 -15.09
N ASP A 174 -11.37 18.38 -13.87
CA ASP A 174 -12.69 18.91 -13.56
C ASP A 174 -12.50 20.09 -12.59
N PRO A 175 -12.65 21.34 -13.07
CA PRO A 175 -12.39 22.52 -12.27
C PRO A 175 -13.51 22.80 -11.24
N GLU A 176 -14.71 22.26 -11.43
CA GLU A 176 -15.85 22.53 -10.54
C GLU A 176 -15.72 21.77 -9.22
N ASP A 177 -15.26 20.52 -9.28
CA ASP A 177 -15.10 19.67 -8.10
C ASP A 177 -13.63 19.45 -7.68
N HIS A 178 -12.70 20.12 -8.38
CA HIS A 178 -11.26 20.06 -8.13
C HIS A 178 -10.71 18.62 -8.18
N THR A 179 -11.10 17.89 -9.24
CA THR A 179 -10.64 16.52 -9.45
C THR A 179 -9.95 16.33 -10.79
N VAL A 180 -9.25 15.21 -10.92
CA VAL A 180 -8.69 14.71 -12.18
C VAL A 180 -9.11 13.25 -12.36
N SER A 181 -9.63 12.95 -13.54
CA SER A 181 -10.02 11.60 -13.95
C SER A 181 -8.95 10.97 -14.84
N PHE A 182 -8.74 9.66 -14.73
CA PHE A 182 -7.80 8.92 -15.57
C PHE A 182 -8.10 7.41 -15.62
N VAL A 183 -7.46 6.71 -16.54
CA VAL A 183 -7.33 5.25 -16.52
C VAL A 183 -5.86 4.84 -16.45
N GLN A 184 -5.57 3.71 -15.82
CA GLN A 184 -4.23 3.15 -15.71
C GLN A 184 -4.08 1.95 -16.66
N PRO A 185 -3.33 2.08 -17.77
CA PRO A 185 -3.07 0.95 -18.67
C PRO A 185 -2.22 -0.13 -18.02
N ASN A 186 -2.56 -1.39 -18.32
CA ASN A 186 -1.85 -2.57 -17.85
C ASN A 186 -0.93 -3.11 -18.95
N GLY A 187 0.34 -3.27 -18.59
CA GLY A 187 1.37 -3.87 -19.44
C GLY A 187 2.43 -4.55 -18.59
N ALA A 188 2.92 -5.69 -19.05
CA ALA A 188 4.01 -6.44 -18.45
C ALA A 188 5.04 -6.85 -19.52
N ILE A 189 6.30 -6.48 -19.29
CA ILE A 189 7.45 -6.87 -20.13
C ILE A 189 8.34 -7.79 -19.30
N PHE A 190 8.61 -9.00 -19.78
CA PHE A 190 9.46 -9.95 -19.07
C PHE A 190 10.93 -9.49 -19.05
N GLU A 191 11.60 -9.66 -17.92
CA GLU A 191 13.00 -9.26 -17.69
C GLU A 191 13.86 -10.51 -17.40
N PRO A 192 14.43 -11.16 -18.43
CA PRO A 192 15.19 -12.40 -18.24
C PRO A 192 16.41 -12.23 -17.33
N SER A 193 17.08 -11.07 -17.39
CA SER A 193 18.27 -10.75 -16.59
C SER A 193 18.01 -10.67 -15.09
N LEU A 194 16.76 -10.41 -14.70
CA LEU A 194 16.32 -10.33 -13.30
C LEU A 194 15.50 -11.55 -12.88
N SER A 195 15.46 -12.60 -13.71
CA SER A 195 14.64 -13.79 -13.50
C SER A 195 15.50 -15.03 -13.30
N VAL A 196 15.02 -15.99 -12.51
CA VAL A 196 15.71 -17.26 -12.26
C VAL A 196 15.71 -18.20 -13.48
N GLY A 197 14.78 -18.01 -14.41
CA GLY A 197 14.57 -18.86 -15.57
C GLY A 197 13.73 -18.16 -16.64
N THR A 198 13.16 -18.94 -17.56
CA THR A 198 12.43 -18.40 -18.72
C THR A 198 10.92 -18.47 -18.52
N GLU A 199 10.15 -17.73 -19.32
CA GLU A 199 8.68 -17.85 -19.30
C GLU A 199 8.18 -19.25 -19.75
N ASN A 200 9.05 -20.05 -20.37
CA ASN A 200 8.77 -21.42 -20.81
C ASN A 200 9.03 -22.47 -19.73
N ASP A 201 9.58 -22.08 -18.58
CA ASP A 201 9.76 -22.97 -17.44
C ASP A 201 8.41 -23.55 -17.01
N THR A 202 8.38 -24.85 -16.75
CA THR A 202 7.15 -25.56 -16.40
C THR A 202 7.00 -25.76 -14.90
N PHE A 203 5.74 -25.80 -14.47
CA PHE A 203 5.31 -25.98 -13.09
C PHE A 203 4.16 -26.95 -13.03
N THR A 204 4.18 -27.85 -12.04
CA THR A 204 3.01 -28.63 -11.65
C THR A 204 2.16 -27.78 -10.72
N VAL A 205 0.99 -27.37 -11.19
CA VAL A 205 0.08 -26.46 -10.47
C VAL A 205 -1.34 -26.99 -10.48
N LEU A 206 -2.17 -26.44 -9.60
CA LEU A 206 -3.59 -26.73 -9.60
C LEU A 206 -4.24 -26.34 -10.95
N ASN A 207 -5.07 -27.22 -11.48
CA ASN A 207 -5.92 -26.92 -12.62
C ASN A 207 -7.02 -25.94 -12.20
N LEU A 208 -6.84 -24.68 -12.61
CA LEU A 208 -7.74 -23.56 -12.29
C LEU A 208 -9.20 -23.83 -12.67
N ALA A 209 -9.45 -24.36 -13.87
CA ALA A 209 -10.80 -24.62 -14.34
C ALA A 209 -11.47 -25.76 -13.57
N VAL A 210 -10.77 -26.87 -13.40
CA VAL A 210 -11.28 -28.05 -12.67
C VAL A 210 -11.53 -27.69 -11.21
N ALA A 211 -10.64 -26.91 -10.58
CA ALA A 211 -10.78 -26.49 -9.18
C ALA A 211 -11.95 -25.53 -8.96
N ALA A 212 -12.19 -24.60 -9.89
CA ALA A 212 -13.28 -23.63 -9.77
C ALA A 212 -14.66 -24.23 -10.09
N ALA A 213 -14.72 -25.27 -10.92
CA ALA A 213 -15.97 -25.84 -11.42
C ALA A 213 -16.98 -26.25 -10.33
N PRO A 214 -16.62 -26.98 -9.26
CA PRO A 214 -17.57 -27.33 -8.20
C PRO A 214 -18.11 -26.12 -7.45
N HIS A 215 -17.30 -25.06 -7.33
CA HIS A 215 -17.68 -23.83 -6.64
C HIS A 215 -18.65 -23.00 -7.47
N LEU A 216 -18.36 -22.84 -8.77
CA LEU A 216 -19.17 -22.05 -9.70
C LEU A 216 -20.48 -22.78 -10.09
N TYR A 217 -20.45 -24.11 -10.16
CA TYR A 217 -21.57 -24.93 -10.61
C TYR A 217 -21.98 -25.95 -9.53
N PRO A 218 -22.69 -25.53 -8.47
CA PRO A 218 -23.08 -26.42 -7.38
C PRO A 218 -24.19 -27.43 -7.77
N ASN A 219 -24.90 -27.21 -8.90
CA ASN A 219 -25.96 -28.10 -9.35
C ASN A 219 -25.41 -29.49 -9.71
N ALA A 220 -25.95 -30.54 -9.08
CA ALA A 220 -25.45 -31.90 -9.21
C ALA A 220 -25.53 -32.47 -10.64
N PHE A 221 -26.56 -32.12 -11.41
CA PHE A 221 -26.68 -32.55 -12.81
C PHE A 221 -25.60 -31.89 -13.68
N VAL A 222 -25.38 -30.58 -13.49
CA VAL A 222 -24.29 -29.86 -14.18
C VAL A 222 -22.94 -30.47 -13.84
N GLN A 223 -22.67 -30.81 -12.56
CA GLN A 223 -21.42 -31.45 -12.17
C GLN A 223 -21.17 -32.81 -12.84
N VAL A 224 -22.21 -33.61 -13.11
CA VAL A 224 -22.09 -34.87 -13.85
C VAL A 224 -21.65 -34.61 -15.29
N VAL A 225 -22.25 -33.61 -15.95
CA VAL A 225 -21.85 -33.19 -17.30
C VAL A 225 -20.41 -32.70 -17.30
N LEU A 226 -20.06 -31.80 -16.38
CA LEU A 226 -18.69 -31.28 -16.26
C LEU A 226 -17.68 -32.40 -16.00
N ASN A 227 -17.98 -33.38 -15.15
CA ASN A 227 -17.12 -34.55 -14.91
C ASN A 227 -16.89 -35.36 -16.19
N SER A 228 -17.93 -35.55 -17.02
CA SER A 228 -17.78 -36.22 -18.32
C SER A 228 -16.86 -35.43 -19.26
N LEU A 229 -16.96 -34.10 -19.28
CA LEU A 229 -16.11 -33.25 -20.11
C LEU A 229 -14.66 -33.23 -19.63
N ILE A 230 -14.45 -33.14 -18.31
CA ILE A 230 -13.12 -33.22 -17.67
C ILE A 230 -12.43 -34.54 -18.02
N LYS A 231 -13.15 -35.66 -17.95
CA LYS A 231 -12.61 -36.97 -18.37
C LYS A 231 -12.27 -37.01 -19.85
N LYS A 232 -13.15 -36.47 -20.70
CA LYS A 232 -12.96 -36.43 -22.15
C LYS A 232 -11.75 -35.58 -22.55
N SER A 233 -11.51 -34.45 -21.88
CA SER A 233 -10.34 -33.61 -22.09
C SER A 233 -9.07 -34.17 -21.44
N LYS A 234 -9.17 -35.27 -20.68
CA LYS A 234 -8.09 -35.83 -19.86
C LYS A 234 -7.54 -34.81 -18.84
N SER A 235 -8.40 -33.90 -18.38
CA SER A 235 -8.05 -32.93 -17.34
C SER A 235 -8.03 -33.59 -15.96
N SER A 236 -7.15 -33.13 -15.08
CA SER A 236 -6.98 -33.62 -13.71
C SER A 236 -6.96 -32.46 -12.71
N MET A 237 -6.90 -32.76 -11.40
CA MET A 237 -6.77 -31.75 -10.33
C MET A 237 -5.54 -30.87 -10.53
N PHE A 238 -4.43 -31.48 -10.93
CA PHE A 238 -3.16 -30.81 -11.21
C PHE A 238 -2.87 -30.89 -12.70
N GLN A 239 -2.08 -29.93 -13.18
CA GLN A 239 -1.63 -29.85 -14.55
C GLN A 239 -0.22 -29.28 -14.59
N VAL A 240 0.47 -29.51 -15.70
CA VAL A 240 1.75 -28.87 -15.98
C VAL A 240 1.53 -27.70 -16.92
N ARG A 241 1.97 -26.51 -16.53
CA ARG A 241 1.88 -25.29 -17.33
C ARG A 241 3.17 -24.51 -17.30
N THR A 242 3.44 -23.77 -18.37
CA THR A 242 4.52 -22.79 -18.39
C THR A 242 4.18 -21.58 -17.53
N VAL A 243 5.19 -20.81 -17.12
CA VAL A 243 4.99 -19.51 -16.44
C VAL A 243 4.10 -18.59 -17.27
N LYS A 244 4.36 -18.50 -18.58
CA LYS A 244 3.60 -17.65 -19.50
C LYS A 244 2.12 -18.00 -19.52
N GLU A 245 1.81 -19.29 -19.68
CA GLU A 245 0.44 -19.79 -19.68
C GLU A 245 -0.24 -19.51 -18.34
N LEU A 246 0.40 -19.86 -17.22
CA LEU A 246 -0.19 -19.72 -15.89
C LEU A 246 -0.54 -18.27 -15.57
N LEU A 247 0.38 -17.34 -15.84
CA LEU A 247 0.20 -15.93 -15.50
C LEU A 247 -0.74 -15.21 -16.48
N TRP A 248 -0.51 -15.37 -17.79
CA TRP A 248 -1.11 -14.51 -18.81
C TRP A 248 -2.24 -15.16 -19.60
N GLY A 249 -2.43 -16.47 -19.46
CA GLY A 249 -3.56 -17.18 -20.03
C GLY A 249 -3.18 -18.36 -20.92
N TYR A 250 -3.98 -19.41 -20.84
CA TYR A 250 -4.01 -20.52 -21.80
C TYR A 250 -5.46 -20.95 -22.05
N THR A 251 -5.72 -21.52 -23.21
CA THR A 251 -7.01 -22.13 -23.52
C THR A 251 -7.12 -23.45 -22.77
N ASP A 252 -8.08 -23.55 -21.85
CA ASP A 252 -8.27 -24.78 -21.07
C ASP A 252 -8.99 -25.85 -21.92
N PRO A 253 -8.46 -27.09 -21.99
CA PRO A 253 -9.03 -28.13 -22.82
C PRO A 253 -10.37 -28.64 -22.30
N PHE A 254 -10.65 -28.53 -21.00
CA PHE A 254 -11.95 -28.90 -20.43
C PHE A 254 -13.00 -27.82 -20.75
N LEU A 255 -12.69 -26.54 -20.53
CA LEU A 255 -13.60 -25.44 -20.84
C LEU A 255 -13.92 -25.35 -22.32
N SER A 256 -12.99 -25.73 -23.20
CA SER A 256 -13.20 -25.75 -24.65
C SER A 256 -14.25 -26.77 -25.11
N LEU A 257 -14.58 -27.77 -24.28
CA LEU A 257 -15.61 -28.76 -24.59
C LEU A 257 -17.00 -28.38 -24.05
N VAL A 258 -17.11 -27.25 -23.35
CA VAL A 258 -18.37 -26.81 -22.76
C VAL A 258 -19.29 -26.25 -23.85
N PRO A 259 -20.53 -26.75 -23.99
CA PRO A 259 -21.39 -26.46 -25.15
C PRO A 259 -22.13 -25.11 -25.07
N TYR A 260 -21.87 -24.28 -24.06
CA TYR A 260 -22.47 -22.97 -23.86
C TYR A 260 -21.38 -21.88 -23.79
N PRO A 261 -21.69 -20.62 -24.17
CA PRO A 261 -20.68 -19.58 -24.27
C PRO A 261 -20.07 -19.25 -22.90
N ILE A 262 -18.80 -19.66 -22.73
CA ILE A 262 -17.98 -19.32 -21.57
C ILE A 262 -16.59 -18.89 -22.02
N THR A 263 -15.91 -18.10 -21.19
CA THR A 263 -14.49 -17.80 -21.38
C THR A 263 -13.67 -19.08 -21.19
N THR A 264 -13.01 -19.53 -22.26
CA THR A 264 -12.18 -20.75 -22.28
C THR A 264 -10.73 -20.47 -21.91
N THR A 265 -10.27 -19.22 -22.07
CA THR A 265 -8.93 -18.79 -21.69
C THR A 265 -8.88 -18.45 -20.21
N ILE A 266 -7.94 -19.06 -19.49
CA ILE A 266 -7.76 -18.85 -18.05
C ILE A 266 -6.30 -18.61 -17.72
N GLY A 267 -6.06 -17.73 -16.75
CA GLY A 267 -4.75 -17.41 -16.20
C GLY A 267 -4.93 -16.58 -14.93
N VAL A 268 -3.90 -16.52 -14.09
CA VAL A 268 -3.96 -15.82 -12.79
C VAL A 268 -4.21 -14.32 -12.98
N PHE A 269 -3.59 -13.73 -14.02
CA PHE A 269 -3.73 -12.32 -14.38
C PHE A 269 -4.40 -12.14 -15.75
N TYR A 270 -5.09 -13.14 -16.29
CA TYR A 270 -5.75 -13.01 -17.59
C TYR A 270 -7.13 -12.31 -17.44
N PRO A 271 -7.44 -11.33 -18.32
CA PRO A 271 -6.55 -10.61 -19.22
C PRO A 271 -5.71 -9.55 -18.48
N TYR A 272 -4.54 -9.20 -19.03
CA TYR A 272 -3.67 -8.14 -18.48
C TYR A 272 -3.26 -7.11 -19.52
N ASN A 273 -2.44 -7.49 -20.50
CA ASN A 273 -1.98 -6.58 -21.54
C ASN A 273 -3.16 -6.05 -22.36
N ASN A 274 -3.09 -4.78 -22.76
CA ASN A 274 -4.13 -4.05 -23.50
C ASN A 274 -5.45 -3.88 -22.72
N THR A 275 -5.40 -4.02 -21.39
CA THR A 275 -6.51 -3.64 -20.50
C THR A 275 -6.17 -2.37 -19.75
N VAL A 276 -7.20 -1.73 -19.18
CA VAL A 276 -7.03 -0.55 -18.33
C VAL A 276 -7.76 -0.78 -17.01
N ASP A 277 -7.20 -0.26 -15.92
CA ASP A 277 -7.87 -0.16 -14.63
C ASP A 277 -8.42 1.26 -14.42
N GLY A 278 -9.68 1.37 -14.01
CA GLY A 278 -10.40 2.63 -13.87
C GLY A 278 -11.79 2.60 -14.51
N VAL A 279 -12.43 3.74 -14.71
CA VAL A 279 -11.93 5.12 -14.51
C VAL A 279 -11.74 5.45 -13.02
N TYR A 280 -10.63 6.10 -12.68
CA TYR A 280 -10.38 6.72 -11.37
C TYR A 280 -10.69 8.21 -11.47
N LYS A 281 -11.41 8.76 -10.48
CA LYS A 281 -11.56 10.21 -10.26
C LYS A 281 -10.95 10.54 -8.90
N VAL A 282 -9.90 11.35 -8.88
CA VAL A 282 -9.13 11.70 -7.67
C VAL A 282 -9.10 13.20 -7.46
N PHE A 283 -9.06 13.67 -6.21
CA PHE A 283 -8.91 15.10 -5.94
C PHE A 283 -7.52 15.58 -6.38
N ASN A 284 -7.47 16.72 -7.07
CA ASN A 284 -6.20 17.28 -7.57
C ASN A 284 -5.45 18.09 -6.50
N GLY A 285 -6.10 18.43 -5.39
CA GLY A 285 -5.49 19.15 -4.26
C GLY A 285 -5.47 20.67 -4.40
N LYS A 286 -6.08 21.23 -5.45
CA LYS A 286 -6.13 22.68 -5.72
C LYS A 286 -6.98 23.43 -4.69
N ASP A 287 -8.09 22.84 -4.23
CA ASP A 287 -8.91 23.38 -3.13
C ASP A 287 -8.24 23.16 -1.77
N ASN A 288 -7.80 21.92 -1.54
CA ASN A 288 -7.27 21.48 -0.28
C ASN A 288 -6.22 20.40 -0.51
N ILE A 289 -4.96 20.76 -0.28
CA ILE A 289 -3.82 19.86 -0.46
C ILE A 289 -3.91 18.60 0.40
N SER A 290 -4.67 18.64 1.50
CA SER A 290 -4.88 17.46 2.37
C SER A 290 -5.70 16.36 1.69
N LYS A 291 -6.34 16.65 0.55
CA LYS A 291 -7.12 15.69 -0.25
C LYS A 291 -6.38 15.17 -1.48
N VAL A 292 -5.22 15.73 -1.84
CA VAL A 292 -4.55 15.40 -3.10
C VAL A 292 -4.37 13.90 -3.29
N ALA A 293 -4.66 13.42 -4.50
CA ALA A 293 -4.62 12.03 -4.92
C ALA A 293 -5.60 11.07 -4.19
N ILE A 294 -6.39 11.54 -3.22
CA ILE A 294 -7.45 10.73 -2.62
C ILE A 294 -8.52 10.46 -3.68
N ILE A 295 -8.96 9.21 -3.76
CA ILE A 295 -9.96 8.76 -4.72
C ILE A 295 -11.33 9.25 -4.28
N ASP A 296 -11.97 10.05 -5.14
CA ASP A 296 -13.37 10.42 -4.97
C ASP A 296 -14.29 9.30 -5.47
N THR A 297 -14.04 8.78 -6.68
CA THR A 297 -14.76 7.63 -7.22
C THR A 297 -13.85 6.67 -8.00
N TYR A 298 -14.20 5.39 -7.93
CA TYR A 298 -13.66 4.34 -8.80
C TYR A 298 -14.82 3.76 -9.61
N LYS A 299 -14.70 3.78 -10.95
CA LYS A 299 -15.76 3.36 -11.88
C LYS A 299 -17.09 4.08 -11.63
N GLY A 300 -17.01 5.37 -11.33
CA GLY A 300 -18.17 6.24 -11.08
C GLY A 300 -18.89 5.98 -9.76
N LYS A 301 -18.31 5.18 -8.84
CA LYS A 301 -18.90 4.87 -7.54
C LYS A 301 -17.91 5.13 -6.40
N LYS A 302 -18.45 5.52 -5.23
CA LYS A 302 -17.68 5.62 -3.96
C LYS A 302 -17.55 4.28 -3.23
N ASN A 303 -18.38 3.32 -3.61
CA ASN A 303 -18.45 1.99 -3.04
C ASN A 303 -18.31 0.92 -4.12
N LEU A 304 -17.66 -0.21 -3.81
CA LEU A 304 -17.26 -1.24 -4.77
C LEU A 304 -18.41 -2.18 -5.18
N SER A 305 -19.49 -2.23 -4.41
CA SER A 305 -20.57 -3.21 -4.50
C SER A 305 -20.13 -4.66 -4.24
N TYR A 306 -18.99 -4.86 -3.56
CA TYR A 306 -18.43 -6.17 -3.22
C TYR A 306 -18.73 -6.54 -1.76
N TRP A 307 -18.57 -5.61 -0.83
CA TRP A 307 -18.68 -5.87 0.60
C TRP A 307 -19.96 -5.26 1.17
N PRO A 308 -20.49 -5.78 2.29
CA PRO A 308 -21.49 -5.08 3.08
C PRO A 308 -20.89 -3.91 3.86
N SER A 309 -21.72 -2.94 4.24
CA SER A 309 -21.36 -1.84 5.16
C SER A 309 -20.15 -1.00 4.68
N TYR A 310 -19.41 -0.40 5.62
CA TYR A 310 -18.24 0.45 5.36
C TYR A 310 -17.05 -0.28 4.73
N CYS A 311 -17.01 -1.62 4.77
CA CYS A 311 -15.98 -2.41 4.09
C CYS A 311 -15.97 -2.19 2.56
N ASP A 312 -17.08 -1.70 2.01
CA ASP A 312 -17.25 -1.48 0.58
C ASP A 312 -16.71 -0.13 0.09
N MET A 313 -16.34 0.77 1.02
CA MET A 313 -15.90 2.13 0.71
C MET A 313 -14.53 2.14 0.02
N VAL A 314 -14.40 3.01 -0.99
CA VAL A 314 -13.12 3.35 -1.62
C VAL A 314 -12.50 4.50 -0.83
N ASN A 315 -11.47 4.21 -0.04
CA ASN A 315 -10.84 5.15 0.87
C ASN A 315 -9.38 5.39 0.51
N GLY A 316 -8.93 6.64 0.68
CA GLY A 316 -7.53 7.01 0.52
C GLY A 316 -7.09 7.14 -0.94
N THR A 317 -5.78 7.01 -1.17
CA THR A 317 -5.15 7.18 -2.48
C THR A 317 -4.96 5.82 -3.19
N ASP A 318 -4.21 5.79 -4.30
CA ASP A 318 -3.74 4.56 -4.96
C ASP A 318 -2.39 4.03 -4.38
N ALA A 319 -1.92 4.62 -3.26
CA ALA A 319 -0.65 4.38 -2.60
C ALA A 319 0.62 4.81 -3.36
N ALA A 320 0.52 5.40 -4.55
CA ALA A 320 1.68 5.98 -5.24
C ALA A 320 2.12 7.29 -4.59
N SER A 321 1.16 8.06 -4.09
CA SER A 321 1.38 9.24 -3.28
C SER A 321 0.29 9.40 -2.22
N PHE A 322 0.58 10.23 -1.23
CA PHE A 322 -0.32 10.60 -0.15
C PHE A 322 -0.29 12.11 0.03
N PRO A 323 -1.28 12.70 0.74
CA PRO A 323 -1.23 14.12 1.06
C PRO A 323 0.02 14.48 1.88
N PRO A 324 0.65 15.64 1.61
CA PRO A 324 1.95 16.04 2.17
C PRO A 324 1.90 16.25 3.70
N PHE A 325 3.09 16.43 4.29
CA PHE A 325 3.29 16.65 5.73
C PHE A 325 2.75 15.48 6.59
N ILE A 326 3.22 14.28 6.28
CA ILE A 326 2.81 13.06 6.96
C ILE A 326 3.42 12.99 8.36
N GLU A 327 2.56 12.79 9.35
CA GLU A 327 2.96 12.50 10.73
C GLU A 327 3.10 10.99 10.95
N LYS A 328 3.97 10.59 11.89
CA LYS A 328 4.15 9.17 12.27
C LYS A 328 2.91 8.52 12.88
N THR A 329 2.03 9.32 13.47
CA THR A 329 0.74 8.90 14.05
C THR A 329 -0.34 8.68 12.99
N ARG A 330 -0.14 9.17 11.77
CA ARG A 330 -1.13 9.11 10.70
C ARG A 330 -1.28 7.68 10.17
N VAL A 331 -2.51 7.22 10.08
CA VAL A 331 -2.84 5.97 9.36
C VAL A 331 -3.02 6.29 7.88
N LEU A 332 -2.23 5.65 7.01
CA LEU A 332 -2.30 5.86 5.57
C LEU A 332 -3.30 4.89 4.95
N GLN A 333 -4.48 5.39 4.58
CA GLN A 333 -5.48 4.61 3.85
C GLN A 333 -5.21 4.65 2.35
N PHE A 334 -5.46 3.54 1.67
CA PHE A 334 -5.38 3.45 0.22
C PHE A 334 -6.26 2.33 -0.33
N PHE A 335 -6.74 2.52 -1.54
CA PHE A 335 -7.50 1.52 -2.29
C PHE A 335 -6.57 0.71 -3.18
N SER A 336 -6.76 -0.61 -3.18
CA SER A 336 -6.10 -1.48 -4.13
C SER A 336 -7.10 -2.35 -4.89
N SER A 337 -7.25 -2.04 -6.18
CA SER A 337 -8.09 -2.80 -7.11
C SER A 337 -7.71 -4.28 -7.21
N ASP A 338 -6.41 -4.60 -7.12
CA ASP A 338 -5.90 -5.99 -7.15
C ASP A 338 -6.50 -6.90 -6.07
N ILE A 339 -6.78 -6.36 -4.87
CA ILE A 339 -7.36 -7.10 -3.73
C ILE A 339 -8.82 -6.70 -3.45
N CYS A 340 -9.40 -5.86 -4.31
CA CYS A 340 -10.82 -5.49 -4.28
C CYS A 340 -11.31 -4.85 -2.97
N ARG A 341 -10.46 -4.14 -2.24
CA ARG A 341 -10.85 -3.39 -1.04
C ARG A 341 -9.90 -2.23 -0.75
N SER A 342 -10.36 -1.32 0.10
CA SER A 342 -9.50 -0.36 0.78
C SER A 342 -8.81 -1.01 1.97
N ILE A 343 -7.57 -0.61 2.21
CA ILE A 343 -6.72 -1.07 3.32
C ILE A 343 -5.92 0.11 3.87
N TYR A 344 -5.12 -0.13 4.89
CA TYR A 344 -4.33 0.89 5.55
C TYR A 344 -2.96 0.38 5.95
N ALA A 345 -1.99 1.30 5.99
CA ALA A 345 -0.66 1.07 6.53
C ALA A 345 -0.39 1.98 7.73
N VAL A 346 0.44 1.50 8.65
CA VAL A 346 0.82 2.19 9.90
C VAL A 346 2.33 2.39 9.96
N PHE A 347 2.78 3.43 10.64
CA PHE A 347 4.21 3.70 10.79
C PHE A 347 4.94 2.52 11.46
N GLY A 348 6.03 2.10 10.86
CA GLY A 348 6.91 1.04 11.37
C GLY A 348 8.29 1.58 11.78
N ALA A 349 8.96 2.33 10.89
CA ALA A 349 10.34 2.78 11.15
C ALA A 349 10.72 4.04 10.36
N ASP A 350 11.75 4.75 10.83
CA ASP A 350 12.49 5.74 10.04
C ASP A 350 13.54 5.03 9.17
N ILE A 351 13.57 5.35 7.87
CA ILE A 351 14.52 4.79 6.90
C ILE A 351 15.23 5.95 6.18
N ASN A 352 16.51 5.75 5.84
CA ASN A 352 17.24 6.69 5.01
C ASN A 352 17.49 6.08 3.62
N LEU A 353 16.70 6.49 2.64
CA LEU A 353 16.77 6.00 1.27
C LEU A 353 17.71 6.89 0.45
N LYS A 354 18.97 6.47 0.29
CA LYS A 354 19.98 7.19 -0.52
C LYS A 354 20.19 8.65 -0.10
N GLY A 355 20.09 8.93 1.20
CA GLY A 355 20.22 10.29 1.75
C GLY A 355 18.88 11.02 1.93
N ILE A 356 17.76 10.43 1.51
CA ILE A 356 16.41 10.97 1.69
C ILE A 356 15.76 10.31 2.91
N PRO A 357 15.41 11.06 3.97
CA PRO A 357 14.68 10.51 5.10
C PRO A 357 13.25 10.16 4.68
N VAL A 358 12.83 8.92 4.93
CA VAL A 358 11.49 8.42 4.61
C VAL A 358 10.92 7.66 5.79
N TYR A 359 9.59 7.63 5.89
CA TYR A 359 8.87 6.83 6.86
C TYR A 359 8.42 5.53 6.23
N ARG A 360 8.84 4.41 6.82
CA ARG A 360 8.36 3.08 6.44
C ARG A 360 7.02 2.83 7.08
N PHE A 361 5.99 2.78 6.26
CA PHE A 361 4.65 2.33 6.62
C PHE A 361 4.49 0.86 6.25
N VAL A 362 3.96 0.06 7.16
CA VAL A 362 3.76 -1.39 6.98
C VAL A 362 2.28 -1.74 7.07
N LEU A 363 1.88 -2.79 6.36
CA LEU A 363 0.54 -3.35 6.45
C LEU A 363 0.44 -4.17 7.76
N PRO A 364 -0.36 -3.75 8.76
CA PRO A 364 -0.40 -4.42 10.05
C PRO A 364 -1.16 -5.74 9.98
N ALA A 365 -0.82 -6.71 10.84
CA ALA A 365 -1.53 -7.98 10.96
C ALA A 365 -3.05 -7.79 11.20
N ASN A 366 -3.44 -6.75 11.95
CA ASN A 366 -4.83 -6.39 12.20
C ASN A 366 -5.65 -6.10 10.93
N ALA A 367 -5.02 -5.74 9.81
CA ALA A 367 -5.72 -5.52 8.56
C ALA A 367 -6.31 -6.81 7.97
N PHE A 368 -5.72 -7.97 8.30
CA PHE A 368 -6.19 -9.30 7.88
C PHE A 368 -6.72 -10.16 9.04
N ALA A 369 -6.81 -9.60 10.24
CA ALA A 369 -7.30 -10.28 11.43
C ALA A 369 -8.79 -10.63 11.34
N SER A 370 -9.23 -11.64 12.10
CA SER A 370 -10.64 -12.03 12.14
C SER A 370 -11.47 -11.02 12.93
N PRO A 371 -12.80 -11.01 12.77
CA PRO A 371 -13.72 -10.20 13.58
C PRO A 371 -13.59 -10.37 15.09
N LEU A 372 -13.05 -11.50 15.57
CA LEU A 372 -12.75 -11.70 16.99
C LEU A 372 -11.59 -10.84 17.49
N GLN A 373 -10.59 -10.62 16.64
CA GLN A 373 -9.40 -9.83 16.96
C GLN A 373 -9.57 -8.37 16.54
N ASN A 374 -10.22 -8.14 15.40
CA ASN A 374 -10.55 -6.84 14.86
C ASN A 374 -12.02 -6.82 14.39
N PRO A 375 -12.96 -6.36 15.24
CA PRO A 375 -14.39 -6.31 14.94
C PRO A 375 -14.73 -5.55 13.65
N ASP A 376 -13.88 -4.62 13.24
CA ASP A 376 -14.11 -3.84 12.02
C ASP A 376 -14.07 -4.71 10.76
N ASN A 377 -13.40 -5.87 10.82
CA ASN A 377 -13.29 -6.78 9.68
C ASN A 377 -14.53 -7.69 9.49
N HIS A 378 -15.59 -7.57 10.30
CA HIS A 378 -16.77 -8.44 10.20
C HIS A 378 -17.40 -8.46 8.80
N CYS A 379 -17.40 -7.32 8.11
CA CYS A 379 -17.96 -7.20 6.76
C CYS A 379 -17.06 -7.77 5.65
N PHE A 380 -15.82 -8.17 5.93
CA PHE A 380 -14.97 -8.90 4.99
C PHE A 380 -15.15 -10.43 5.08
N CYS A 381 -15.88 -10.93 6.09
CA CYS A 381 -16.21 -12.35 6.18
C CYS A 381 -17.39 -12.68 5.24
N THR A 382 -17.12 -13.42 4.17
CA THR A 382 -18.10 -13.72 3.11
C THR A 382 -18.98 -14.94 3.41
N GLU A 383 -18.49 -15.88 4.20
CA GLU A 383 -19.19 -17.12 4.52
C GLU A 383 -18.74 -17.68 5.89
N LYS A 384 -19.45 -18.67 6.44
CA LYS A 384 -19.27 -19.18 7.82
C LYS A 384 -18.68 -20.59 7.91
N ILE A 385 -18.54 -21.33 6.82
CA ILE A 385 -18.10 -22.73 6.83
C ILE A 385 -16.57 -22.79 6.69
N ILE A 386 -16.00 -22.18 5.66
CA ILE A 386 -14.55 -22.08 5.43
C ILE A 386 -13.90 -21.27 6.54
N SER A 387 -14.50 -20.14 6.89
CA SER A 387 -13.99 -19.20 7.89
C SER A 387 -14.16 -19.68 9.34
N LYS A 388 -14.78 -20.85 9.55
CA LYS A 388 -15.19 -21.39 10.86
C LYS A 388 -15.96 -20.37 11.68
N ASN A 389 -17.08 -19.88 11.15
CA ASN A 389 -17.90 -18.81 11.73
C ASN A 389 -17.11 -17.52 11.94
N CYS A 390 -16.31 -17.13 10.93
CA CYS A 390 -15.48 -15.93 10.91
C CYS A 390 -14.42 -15.88 12.02
N THR A 391 -13.85 -17.02 12.40
CA THR A 391 -12.73 -17.05 13.36
C THR A 391 -11.36 -17.12 12.70
N LEU A 392 -11.28 -17.71 11.49
CA LEU A 392 -10.04 -17.77 10.71
C LEU A 392 -9.65 -16.39 10.15
N TYR A 393 -8.35 -16.16 10.01
CA TYR A 393 -7.77 -14.87 9.62
C TYR A 393 -6.52 -15.03 8.75
N GLY A 394 -6.06 -13.92 8.17
CA GLY A 394 -4.90 -13.85 7.26
C GLY A 394 -5.20 -14.20 5.80
N VAL A 395 -6.48 -14.43 5.47
CA VAL A 395 -6.97 -14.69 4.13
C VAL A 395 -8.21 -13.84 3.83
N LEU A 396 -8.36 -13.43 2.57
CA LEU A 396 -9.47 -12.60 2.09
C LEU A 396 -10.11 -13.25 0.85
N ASP A 397 -11.39 -13.60 0.94
CA ASP A 397 -12.15 -14.12 -0.19
C ASP A 397 -12.55 -12.99 -1.14
N ILE A 398 -11.93 -12.93 -2.31
CA ILE A 398 -12.21 -11.90 -3.32
C ILE A 398 -13.08 -12.43 -4.46
N GLY A 399 -13.77 -13.56 -4.28
CA GLY A 399 -14.49 -14.22 -5.35
C GLY A 399 -15.55 -13.34 -6.02
N LYS A 400 -16.19 -12.43 -5.27
CA LYS A 400 -17.20 -11.53 -5.81
C LYS A 400 -16.66 -10.54 -6.87
N CYS A 401 -15.41 -10.09 -6.74
CA CYS A 401 -14.78 -9.25 -7.76
C CYS A 401 -14.05 -10.05 -8.85
N LYS A 402 -14.04 -11.39 -8.74
CA LYS A 402 -13.46 -12.34 -9.69
C LYS A 402 -14.53 -13.23 -10.32
N GLU A 403 -15.72 -12.67 -10.57
CA GLU A 403 -16.84 -13.34 -11.25
C GLU A 403 -17.27 -14.65 -10.56
N GLY A 404 -17.23 -14.67 -9.23
CA GLY A 404 -17.59 -15.84 -8.41
C GLY A 404 -16.50 -16.91 -8.31
N LYS A 405 -15.33 -16.74 -8.94
CA LYS A 405 -14.23 -17.71 -8.85
C LYS A 405 -13.72 -17.79 -7.40
N PRO A 406 -13.35 -18.98 -6.89
CA PRO A 406 -12.95 -19.18 -5.48
C PRO A 406 -11.54 -18.66 -5.16
N VAL A 407 -11.27 -17.38 -5.41
CA VAL A 407 -9.96 -16.74 -5.26
C VAL A 407 -9.82 -16.12 -3.87
N TYR A 408 -8.76 -16.50 -3.17
CA TYR A 408 -8.41 -16.01 -1.85
C TYR A 408 -7.05 -15.32 -1.87
N ILE A 409 -6.96 -14.10 -1.34
CA ILE A 409 -5.71 -13.37 -1.19
C ILE A 409 -5.18 -13.54 0.23
N SER A 410 -3.87 -13.70 0.36
CA SER A 410 -3.18 -13.68 1.65
C SER A 410 -1.86 -12.94 1.52
N LEU A 411 -1.13 -12.77 2.62
CA LEU A 411 0.30 -12.49 2.55
C LEU A 411 1.07 -13.75 2.10
N PRO A 412 2.28 -13.59 1.53
CA PRO A 412 3.12 -14.71 1.15
C PRO A 412 3.39 -15.66 2.33
N HIS A 413 3.43 -16.95 2.01
CA HIS A 413 3.57 -18.05 2.97
C HIS A 413 2.49 -18.11 4.06
N PHE A 414 1.36 -17.41 3.88
CA PHE A 414 0.34 -17.22 4.92
C PHE A 414 0.88 -16.50 6.16
N LEU A 415 1.81 -15.55 5.96
CA LEU A 415 2.22 -14.62 7.02
C LEU A 415 0.97 -13.98 7.66
N HIS A 416 0.93 -13.94 8.99
CA HIS A 416 -0.19 -13.43 9.80
C HIS A 416 -1.52 -14.17 9.62
N ALA A 417 -1.52 -15.41 9.12
CA ALA A 417 -2.72 -16.23 9.02
C ALA A 417 -2.88 -17.24 10.15
N SER A 418 -4.09 -17.77 10.31
CA SER A 418 -4.35 -18.88 11.24
C SER A 418 -3.50 -20.10 10.88
N PRO A 419 -2.84 -20.78 11.85
CA PRO A 419 -1.95 -21.91 11.58
C PRO A 419 -2.61 -23.03 10.75
N GLU A 420 -3.87 -23.33 11.03
CA GLU A 420 -4.68 -24.36 10.35
C GLU A 420 -4.75 -24.16 8.82
N ILE A 421 -4.59 -22.93 8.32
CA ILE A 421 -4.60 -22.63 6.88
C ILE A 421 -3.31 -23.15 6.21
N GLY A 422 -2.19 -23.14 6.94
CA GLY A 422 -0.89 -23.61 6.45
C GLY A 422 -0.60 -25.08 6.71
N GLU A 423 -1.24 -25.71 7.70
CA GLU A 423 -0.95 -27.08 8.14
C GLU A 423 -1.08 -28.15 7.06
N LEU A 424 -1.96 -27.95 6.08
CA LEU A 424 -2.19 -28.88 4.97
C LEU A 424 -1.15 -28.75 3.84
N ILE A 425 -0.17 -27.85 3.97
CA ILE A 425 0.82 -27.56 2.93
C ILE A 425 2.24 -27.59 3.52
N GLU A 426 3.04 -28.53 3.04
CA GLU A 426 4.46 -28.65 3.40
C GLU A 426 5.33 -27.81 2.44
N GLY A 427 6.37 -27.15 2.97
CA GLY A 427 7.26 -26.25 2.20
C GLY A 427 7.02 -24.75 2.46
N LEU A 428 6.29 -24.44 3.53
CA LEU A 428 5.93 -23.08 3.96
C LEU A 428 6.94 -22.55 4.98
N ASN A 429 7.41 -21.32 4.78
CA ASN A 429 8.29 -20.63 5.73
C ASN A 429 7.93 -19.13 5.80
N PRO A 430 6.90 -18.72 6.56
CA PRO A 430 6.55 -17.31 6.72
C PRO A 430 7.67 -16.54 7.43
N ASN A 431 7.95 -15.32 6.98
CA ASN A 431 9.05 -14.47 7.44
C ASN A 431 8.62 -13.01 7.28
N GLU A 432 8.75 -12.20 8.32
CA GLU A 432 8.27 -10.81 8.32
C GLU A 432 9.01 -9.93 7.31
N GLU A 433 10.33 -10.07 7.19
CA GLU A 433 11.17 -9.26 6.33
C GLU A 433 10.90 -9.55 4.84
N GLU A 434 10.78 -10.84 4.51
CA GLU A 434 10.57 -11.30 3.13
C GLU A 434 9.12 -11.18 2.67
N HIS A 435 8.14 -11.27 3.58
CA HIS A 435 6.72 -11.43 3.21
C HIS A 435 5.80 -10.29 3.65
N SER A 436 6.27 -9.32 4.46
CA SER A 436 5.48 -8.12 4.78
C SER A 436 5.27 -7.22 3.56
N THR A 437 4.24 -6.37 3.59
CA THR A 437 4.07 -5.28 2.62
C THR A 437 4.47 -3.97 3.29
N TYR A 438 5.29 -3.16 2.60
CA TYR A 438 5.73 -1.86 3.09
C TYR A 438 5.74 -0.77 2.01
N LEU A 439 5.60 0.47 2.44
CA LEU A 439 5.69 1.70 1.67
C LEU A 439 6.69 2.63 2.37
N ASP A 440 7.74 3.05 1.69
CA ASP A 440 8.69 4.05 2.17
C ASP A 440 8.29 5.40 1.59
N VAL A 441 7.67 6.23 2.43
CA VAL A 441 7.02 7.49 2.03
C VAL A 441 7.85 8.66 2.54
N GLU A 442 8.18 9.61 1.65
CA GLU A 442 8.85 10.84 2.03
C GLU A 442 7.85 11.77 2.74
N PRO A 443 8.08 12.15 4.01
CA PRO A 443 7.05 12.74 4.85
C PRO A 443 6.66 14.17 4.44
N ILE A 444 7.55 14.94 3.79
CA ILE A 444 7.27 16.33 3.42
C ILE A 444 6.32 16.37 2.23
N THR A 445 6.64 15.67 1.16
CA THR A 445 5.89 15.62 -0.11
C THR A 445 4.75 14.62 -0.10
N GLY A 446 4.87 13.55 0.69
CA GLY A 446 3.93 12.42 0.70
C GLY A 446 4.14 11.42 -0.44
N PHE A 447 5.23 11.51 -1.19
CA PHE A 447 5.51 10.56 -2.29
C PHE A 447 6.05 9.23 -1.78
N THR A 448 5.54 8.13 -2.33
CA THR A 448 6.09 6.79 -2.08
C THR A 448 7.32 6.58 -2.96
N LEU A 449 8.51 6.56 -2.34
CA LEU A 449 9.79 6.47 -3.08
C LEU A 449 10.25 5.04 -3.29
N GLN A 450 9.92 4.14 -2.37
CA GLN A 450 10.19 2.72 -2.47
C GLN A 450 9.01 1.95 -1.87
N PHE A 451 8.67 0.81 -2.44
CA PHE A 451 7.68 -0.08 -1.81
C PHE A 451 7.93 -1.53 -2.19
N ALA A 452 7.40 -2.41 -1.35
CA ALA A 452 7.21 -3.81 -1.65
C ALA A 452 5.76 -4.18 -1.34
N LYS A 453 4.93 -4.35 -2.37
CA LYS A 453 3.57 -4.86 -2.24
C LYS A 453 3.59 -6.36 -2.46
N ARG A 454 3.44 -7.15 -1.39
CA ARG A 454 3.56 -8.61 -1.43
C ARG A 454 2.23 -9.26 -1.13
N LEU A 455 1.78 -10.12 -2.04
CA LEU A 455 0.52 -10.85 -1.92
C LEU A 455 0.67 -12.27 -2.46
N GLN A 456 -0.22 -13.14 -2.02
CA GLN A 456 -0.33 -14.52 -2.47
C GLN A 456 -1.74 -14.78 -2.97
N VAL A 457 -1.83 -15.40 -4.14
CA VAL A 457 -3.07 -15.86 -4.75
C VAL A 457 -3.26 -17.33 -4.44
N ASN A 458 -4.40 -17.62 -3.82
CA ASN A 458 -4.82 -18.95 -3.42
C ASN A 458 -6.17 -19.27 -4.07
N ILE A 459 -6.41 -20.55 -4.33
CA ILE A 459 -7.67 -21.05 -4.86
C ILE A 459 -8.23 -22.04 -3.86
N LEU A 460 -9.45 -21.79 -3.40
CA LEU A 460 -10.16 -22.74 -2.55
C LEU A 460 -10.63 -23.93 -3.41
N VAL A 461 -10.28 -25.14 -2.97
CA VAL A 461 -10.78 -26.38 -3.57
C VAL A 461 -11.79 -27.00 -2.62
N LYS A 462 -13.01 -27.25 -3.12
CA LYS A 462 -14.05 -27.95 -2.35
C LYS A 462 -14.16 -29.40 -2.84
N PRO A 463 -14.27 -30.39 -1.95
CA PRO A 463 -14.59 -31.76 -2.34
C PRO A 463 -15.89 -31.83 -3.15
N ALA A 464 -15.91 -32.62 -4.22
CA ALA A 464 -17.06 -32.73 -5.11
C ALA A 464 -17.41 -34.20 -5.38
N LYS A 465 -18.53 -34.69 -4.82
CA LYS A 465 -18.94 -36.11 -4.95
C LYS A 465 -19.10 -36.58 -6.40
N LYS A 466 -19.43 -35.66 -7.32
CA LYS A 466 -19.73 -35.96 -8.74
C LYS A 466 -18.57 -35.66 -9.70
N ILE A 467 -17.51 -35.02 -9.25
CA ILE A 467 -16.31 -34.72 -10.05
C ILE A 467 -15.17 -35.55 -9.49
N GLU A 468 -14.78 -36.60 -10.21
CA GLU A 468 -13.79 -37.59 -9.74
C GLU A 468 -12.37 -37.05 -9.70
N SER A 469 -12.08 -36.02 -10.49
CA SER A 469 -10.77 -35.36 -10.56
C SER A 469 -10.50 -34.41 -9.39
N VAL A 470 -11.40 -34.29 -8.42
CA VAL A 470 -11.24 -33.50 -7.19
C VAL A 470 -11.25 -34.48 -6.01
N PRO A 471 -10.49 -34.26 -4.91
CA PRO A 471 -10.37 -35.22 -3.83
C PRO A 471 -11.75 -35.64 -3.31
N LYS A 472 -11.95 -36.95 -3.21
CA LYS A 472 -13.12 -37.52 -2.53
C LYS A 472 -12.85 -37.46 -1.03
N LEU A 473 -13.86 -37.08 -0.24
CA LEU A 473 -13.80 -37.24 1.21
C LEU A 473 -13.50 -38.71 1.52
N SER A 474 -12.42 -38.98 2.27
CA SER A 474 -12.12 -40.30 2.80
C SER A 474 -13.29 -40.79 3.68
N PRO A 475 -13.81 -42.01 3.51
CA PRO A 475 -14.85 -42.56 4.38
C PRO A 475 -14.40 -42.75 5.85
N SER A 476 -13.10 -42.77 6.14
CA SER A 476 -12.59 -43.08 7.50
C SER A 476 -12.74 -41.93 8.51
N THR A 477 -13.27 -40.77 8.10
CA THR A 477 -13.56 -39.63 8.98
C THR A 477 -15.06 -39.29 9.07
N CYS A 478 -15.94 -40.19 8.60
CA CYS A 478 -17.39 -40.08 8.80
C CYS A 478 -17.80 -40.34 10.26
N SER A 479 -17.42 -39.43 11.17
CA SER A 479 -18.37 -38.96 12.17
C SER A 479 -19.22 -37.89 11.48
N GLU A 480 -20.54 -37.94 11.62
CA GLU A 480 -21.55 -37.08 10.95
C GLU A 480 -21.40 -35.55 11.21
N ALA A 481 -20.28 -35.09 11.75
CA ALA A 481 -19.99 -33.70 12.10
C ALA A 481 -18.91 -33.00 11.25
N LYS A 482 -18.22 -33.67 10.31
CA LYS A 482 -17.13 -33.05 9.51
C LYS A 482 -17.35 -33.18 8.01
N GLN A 483 -18.33 -32.45 7.50
CA GLN A 483 -18.43 -32.15 6.07
C GLN A 483 -17.68 -30.83 5.79
N GLU A 484 -16.39 -30.79 6.16
CA GLU A 484 -15.61 -29.55 6.06
C GLU A 484 -14.91 -29.42 4.70
N PRO A 485 -14.97 -28.24 4.07
CA PRO A 485 -14.21 -27.91 2.86
C PRO A 485 -12.71 -27.97 3.13
N MET A 486 -12.04 -28.95 2.52
CA MET A 486 -10.60 -29.18 2.70
C MET A 486 -9.77 -28.41 1.67
N ALA A 487 -9.10 -27.36 2.15
CA ALA A 487 -7.89 -26.75 1.59
C ALA A 487 -8.03 -25.57 0.61
N LEU A 488 -7.36 -24.48 1.01
CA LEU A 488 -6.88 -23.43 0.12
C LEU A 488 -5.58 -23.92 -0.53
N VAL A 489 -5.57 -24.04 -1.85
CA VAL A 489 -4.39 -24.45 -2.63
C VAL A 489 -3.72 -23.22 -3.20
N ARG A 490 -2.40 -23.14 -3.05
CA ARG A 490 -1.59 -22.00 -3.50
C ARG A 490 -1.32 -22.09 -4.99
N GLN A 491 -1.33 -20.95 -5.66
CA GLN A 491 -0.96 -20.87 -7.07
C GLN A 491 0.31 -20.07 -7.28
N VAL A 492 0.28 -18.80 -6.88
CA VAL A 492 1.33 -17.84 -7.20
C VAL A 492 1.44 -16.82 -6.06
N GLN A 493 2.67 -16.49 -5.70
CA GLN A 493 2.99 -15.28 -4.96
C GLN A 493 3.44 -14.21 -5.93
N ALA A 494 2.94 -13.00 -5.74
CA ALA A 494 3.35 -11.84 -6.50
C ALA A 494 3.85 -10.78 -5.52
N ALA A 495 5.03 -10.24 -5.79
CA ALA A 495 5.49 -9.02 -5.16
C ALA A 495 5.74 -7.95 -6.21
N VAL A 496 5.24 -6.74 -5.96
CA VAL A 496 5.54 -5.57 -6.78
C VAL A 496 6.53 -4.71 -6.01
N TYR A 497 7.65 -4.42 -6.66
CA TYR A 497 8.74 -3.60 -6.16
C TYR A 497 8.95 -2.38 -7.05
N VAL A 498 9.46 -1.31 -6.47
CA VAL A 498 10.07 -0.22 -7.22
C VAL A 498 11.57 -0.30 -7.03
N THR A 499 12.31 -0.38 -8.14
CA THR A 499 13.77 -0.20 -8.07
C THR A 499 14.06 1.27 -8.29
N SER A 500 14.73 1.86 -7.32
CA SER A 500 15.34 3.18 -7.49
C SER A 500 16.61 3.09 -8.34
N SER A 501 16.57 2.47 -9.53
CA SER A 501 17.68 2.54 -10.50
C SER A 501 17.87 3.97 -11.05
N GLY A 502 16.90 4.87 -10.84
CA GLY A 502 16.83 6.20 -11.46
C GLY A 502 17.18 7.44 -10.62
N LEU A 503 17.55 7.33 -9.33
CA LEU A 503 18.17 8.47 -8.60
C LEU A 503 19.66 8.59 -8.99
N GLN A 504 19.92 8.68 -10.29
CA GLN A 504 21.20 9.02 -10.89
C GLN A 504 20.95 10.13 -11.93
N ARG A 505 20.55 11.31 -11.43
CA ARG A 505 21.10 12.57 -11.93
C ARG A 505 21.44 13.44 -10.73
N PRO A 506 22.68 13.96 -10.63
CA PRO A 506 23.01 14.95 -9.63
C PRO A 506 22.13 16.17 -9.91
N TRP A 507 21.58 16.74 -8.85
CA TRP A 507 21.18 18.13 -8.80
C TRP A 507 22.22 18.96 -9.54
N THR A 508 21.92 19.43 -10.75
CA THR A 508 22.67 20.53 -11.36
C THR A 508 22.36 21.75 -10.50
N PRO A 509 23.36 22.33 -9.81
CA PRO A 509 23.12 23.57 -9.11
C PRO A 509 22.77 24.61 -10.16
N TYR A 510 21.67 25.32 -9.92
CA TYR A 510 21.47 26.65 -10.48
C TYR A 510 22.79 27.40 -10.34
N LYS A 511 23.41 27.73 -11.48
CA LYS A 511 24.52 28.67 -11.52
C LYS A 511 23.94 30.09 -11.62
N PRO A 512 24.66 31.07 -11.05
CA PRO A 512 24.12 32.30 -10.48
C PRO A 512 23.46 33.25 -11.47
#